data_AF-A0AB73TEF8-F1
#
_entry.id   AF-A0AB73TEF8-F1
#
_cell.length_a   1.000
_cell.length_b   1.000
_cell.length_c   1.000
_cell.angle_alpha   90.00
_cell.angle_beta   90.00
_cell.angle_gamma   90.00
#
_symmetry.space_group_name_H-M   'P 1'
#
loop_
_entity.id
_entity.type
_entity.pdbx_description
1 polymer ?
#
loop_
_entity_poly.entity_id
_entity_poly.type
_entity_poly.pdbx_seq_one_letter_code
_entity_poly.pdbx_strand_id
1 'polypeptide(L)'
;MRTRVLPTRRRGRGDAFGRATEGIARAMGTPWFLIGLTLFCVLWMGWNTLSPKSWQFDSAAIGFTALTLVLSLQASYAAPLILLAQNRQDDRDRVQFEQDRQRAERNLADTEYLAREVVALRLAMRDMASKDFIRAELRSLLEELDRRDGDPEDLDDLDDRDRDRARSQGHDRGHDRSATRG
;
A
#
# COMPACT_ATOMS: atom_id res chain seq x y z
N MET A 1 26.82 -19.01 26.10
CA MET A 1 26.13 -18.09 27.03
C MET A 1 25.20 -17.19 26.22
N ARG A 2 23.88 -17.33 26.36
CA ARG A 2 22.88 -16.48 25.67
C ARG A 2 22.51 -15.31 26.57
N THR A 3 22.94 -14.11 26.23
CA THR A 3 22.60 -12.87 26.95
C THR A 3 21.15 -12.49 26.62
N ARG A 4 20.24 -12.70 27.57
CA ARG A 4 18.86 -12.21 27.50
C ARG A 4 18.88 -10.69 27.70
N VAL A 5 18.58 -9.95 26.65
CA VAL A 5 18.35 -8.50 26.72
C VAL A 5 16.89 -8.28 27.16
N LEU A 6 16.69 -7.72 28.35
CA LEU A 6 15.35 -7.37 28.86
C LEU A 6 14.90 -6.04 28.23
N PRO A 7 13.69 -5.97 27.63
CA PRO A 7 13.15 -4.70 27.16
C PRO A 7 12.55 -3.91 28.34
N THR A 8 13.18 -2.80 28.70
CA THR A 8 12.65 -1.85 29.70
C THR A 8 11.48 -1.06 29.10
N ARG A 9 10.28 -1.63 29.23
CA ARG A 9 9.03 -0.99 28.79
C ARG A 9 8.61 0.11 29.78
N ARG A 10 9.20 1.30 29.69
CA ARG A 10 8.81 2.48 30.49
C ARG A 10 7.57 3.15 29.86
N ARG A 11 6.39 2.49 29.96
CA ARG A 11 5.15 2.89 29.27
C ARG A 11 4.08 3.57 30.14
N GLY A 12 4.41 3.99 31.37
CA GLY A 12 3.38 4.45 32.32
C GLY A 12 3.17 5.96 32.44
N ARG A 13 4.17 6.79 32.10
CA ARG A 13 4.16 8.23 32.49
C ARG A 13 3.85 9.19 31.33
N GLY A 14 3.80 8.68 30.10
CA GLY A 14 3.46 9.45 28.91
C GLY A 14 1.96 9.58 28.64
N ASP A 15 1.15 8.58 29.03
CA ASP A 15 -0.26 8.52 28.66
C ASP A 15 -1.15 9.46 29.49
N ALA A 16 -0.88 9.63 30.79
CA ALA A 16 -1.66 10.54 31.64
C ALA A 16 -1.41 12.01 31.27
N PHE A 17 -0.14 12.38 31.08
CA PHE A 17 0.24 13.73 30.66
C PHE A 17 -0.20 14.00 29.22
N GLY A 18 -0.08 13.01 28.32
CA GLY A 18 -0.54 13.12 26.93
C GLY A 18 -2.04 13.40 26.82
N ARG A 19 -2.88 12.69 27.59
CA ARG A 19 -4.33 12.95 27.63
C ARG A 19 -4.68 14.32 28.24
N ALA A 20 -3.95 14.76 29.27
CA ALA A 20 -4.13 16.10 29.85
C ALA A 20 -3.76 17.18 28.82
N THR A 21 -2.65 17.03 28.10
CA THR A 21 -2.24 17.94 27.04
C THR A 21 -3.22 17.93 25.86
N GLU A 22 -3.79 16.80 25.49
CA GLU A 22 -4.81 16.71 24.43
C GLU A 22 -6.13 17.40 24.80
N GLY A 23 -6.51 17.38 26.08
CA GLY A 23 -7.63 18.15 26.61
C GLY A 23 -7.36 19.66 26.59
N ILE A 24 -6.17 20.07 27.03
CA ILE A 24 -5.74 21.47 27.04
C ILE A 24 -5.60 22.01 25.61
N ALA A 25 -5.06 21.23 24.68
CA ALA A 25 -4.92 21.61 23.27
C ALA A 25 -6.27 21.83 22.60
N ARG A 26 -7.25 20.95 22.85
CA ARG A 26 -8.63 21.14 22.38
C ARG A 26 -9.29 22.37 23.00
N ALA A 27 -9.02 22.63 24.29
CA ALA A 27 -9.54 23.82 24.96
C ALA A 27 -8.95 25.11 24.39
N MET A 28 -7.62 25.18 24.17
CA MET A 28 -6.93 26.38 23.65
C MET A 28 -7.26 26.67 22.18
N GLY A 29 -7.52 25.66 21.35
CA GLY A 29 -7.84 25.83 19.94
C GLY A 29 -9.29 26.25 19.64
N THR A 30 -10.15 26.34 20.66
CA THR A 30 -11.58 26.59 20.50
C THR A 30 -11.93 28.03 20.92
N PRO A 31 -12.72 28.80 20.14
CA PRO A 31 -13.10 30.18 20.47
C PRO A 31 -13.87 30.31 21.81
N TRP A 32 -14.43 29.21 22.30
CA TRP A 32 -15.09 29.12 23.60
C TRP A 32 -14.17 29.45 24.79
N PHE A 33 -12.86 29.17 24.70
CA PHE A 33 -11.92 29.51 25.77
C PHE A 33 -11.80 31.03 25.98
N LEU A 34 -11.70 31.78 24.88
CA LEU A 34 -11.64 33.24 24.91
C LEU A 34 -12.93 33.82 25.50
N ILE A 35 -14.09 33.31 25.09
CA ILE A 35 -15.39 33.74 25.60
C ILE A 35 -15.49 33.50 27.12
N GLY A 36 -15.06 32.33 27.61
CA GLY A 36 -15.04 32.03 29.05
C GLY A 36 -14.12 32.96 29.84
N LEU A 37 -12.92 33.24 29.32
CA LEU A 37 -11.97 34.16 29.94
C LEU A 37 -12.51 35.59 29.99
N THR A 38 -13.11 36.08 28.90
CA THR A 38 -13.75 37.40 28.85
C THR A 38 -14.91 37.49 29.84
N LEU A 39 -15.75 36.46 29.91
CA LEU A 39 -16.87 36.41 30.85
C LEU A 39 -16.38 36.45 32.30
N PHE A 40 -15.33 35.68 32.63
CA PHE A 40 -14.69 35.72 33.95
C PHE A 40 -14.19 37.13 34.31
N CYS A 41 -13.48 37.80 33.40
CA CYS A 41 -13.02 39.17 33.62
C CYS A 41 -14.17 40.15 33.87
N VAL A 42 -15.24 40.06 33.06
CA VAL A 42 -16.42 40.93 33.20
C VAL A 42 -17.16 40.68 34.52
N LEU A 43 -17.37 39.41 34.90
CA LEU A 43 -17.98 39.06 36.19
C LEU A 43 -17.12 39.52 37.37
N TRP A 44 -15.81 39.34 37.31
CA TRP A 44 -14.89 39.79 38.35
C TRP A 44 -14.92 41.31 38.53
N MET A 45 -14.88 42.04 37.41
CA MET A 45 -14.97 43.50 37.38
C MET A 45 -16.32 43.98 37.93
N GLY A 46 -17.42 43.35 37.49
CA GLY A 46 -18.77 43.65 37.96
C GLY A 46 -18.94 43.40 39.46
N TRP A 47 -18.53 42.23 39.95
CA TRP A 47 -18.59 41.86 41.37
C TRP A 47 -17.82 42.83 42.26
N ASN A 48 -16.58 43.17 41.89
CA ASN A 48 -15.77 44.11 42.66
C ASN A 48 -16.26 45.56 42.59
N THR A 49 -16.96 45.95 41.51
CA THR A 49 -17.53 47.30 41.35
C THR A 49 -18.84 47.46 42.13
N LEU A 50 -19.68 46.43 42.17
CA LEU A 50 -21.00 46.44 42.83
C LEU A 50 -20.91 46.11 44.33
N SER A 51 -19.78 45.58 44.81
CA SER A 51 -19.58 45.20 46.22
C SER A 51 -19.35 46.41 47.14
N PRO A 52 -19.97 46.47 48.34
CA PRO A 52 -19.71 47.51 49.34
C PRO A 52 -18.24 47.57 49.78
N LYS A 53 -17.71 48.77 50.07
CA LYS A 53 -16.28 49.04 50.39
C LYS A 53 -15.64 48.11 51.44
N SER A 54 -16.42 47.51 52.32
CA SER A 54 -15.95 46.55 53.32
C SER A 54 -15.56 45.17 52.75
N TRP A 55 -16.07 44.79 51.57
CA TRP A 55 -15.86 43.47 50.94
C TRP A 55 -15.19 43.58 49.56
N GLN A 56 -14.62 44.75 49.23
CA GLN A 56 -13.89 44.96 47.97
C GLN A 56 -12.48 44.37 48.10
N PHE A 57 -12.30 43.14 47.61
CA PHE A 57 -10.99 42.48 47.59
C PHE A 57 -10.08 43.05 46.49
N ASP A 58 -10.65 43.58 45.40
CA ASP A 58 -9.95 44.18 44.27
C ASP A 58 -10.67 45.47 43.82
N SER A 59 -10.46 46.57 44.54
CA SER A 59 -11.22 47.81 44.36
C SER A 59 -10.93 48.46 43.00
N ALA A 60 -11.98 48.95 42.31
CA ALA A 60 -11.85 49.64 41.03
C ALA A 60 -10.95 50.89 41.10
N ALA A 61 -10.80 51.50 42.28
CA ALA A 61 -9.96 52.68 42.51
C ALA A 61 -8.46 52.42 42.31
N ILE A 62 -8.00 51.17 42.47
CA ILE A 62 -6.59 50.75 42.24
C ILE A 62 -6.42 49.99 40.91
N GLY A 63 -7.44 50.03 40.03
CA GLY A 63 -7.34 49.48 38.67
C GLY A 63 -7.29 47.96 38.59
N PHE A 64 -7.94 47.23 39.52
CA PHE A 64 -7.97 45.76 39.55
C PHE A 64 -6.57 45.12 39.61
N THR A 65 -5.79 45.52 40.61
CA THR A 65 -4.41 45.04 40.79
C THR A 65 -4.36 43.52 40.98
N ALA A 66 -5.31 42.93 41.70
CA ALA A 66 -5.31 41.48 41.90
C ALA A 66 -5.58 40.72 40.60
N LEU A 67 -6.55 41.17 39.80
CA LEU A 67 -6.81 40.61 38.47
C LEU A 67 -5.55 40.68 37.59
N THR A 68 -4.86 41.82 37.59
CA THR A 68 -3.64 42.03 36.80
C THR A 68 -2.49 41.12 37.25
N LEU A 69 -2.32 40.93 38.55
CA LEU A 69 -1.33 40.00 39.10
C LEU A 69 -1.62 38.56 38.68
N VAL A 70 -2.88 38.14 38.73
CA VAL A 70 -3.28 36.79 38.31
C VAL A 70 -3.09 36.60 36.80
N LEU A 71 -3.45 37.59 35.97
CA LEU A 71 -3.27 37.51 34.52
C LEU A 71 -1.79 37.49 34.11
N SER A 72 -0.94 38.27 34.77
CA SER A 72 0.50 38.25 34.50
C SER A 72 1.14 36.91 34.92
N LEU A 73 0.71 36.33 36.04
CA LEU A 73 1.11 34.98 36.44
C LEU A 73 0.61 33.92 35.45
N GLN A 74 -0.62 34.06 34.94
CA GLN A 74 -1.21 33.15 33.96
C GLN A 74 -0.35 33.09 32.69
N ALA A 75 0.07 34.24 32.17
CA ALA A 75 0.98 34.30 31.02
C ALA A 75 2.35 33.66 31.32
N SER A 76 2.90 33.91 32.52
CA SER A 76 4.21 33.40 32.91
C SER A 76 4.27 31.87 33.04
N TYR A 77 3.23 31.23 33.60
CA TYR A 77 3.20 29.75 33.71
C TYR A 77 2.80 29.06 32.40
N ALA A 78 2.13 29.77 31.48
CA ALA A 78 1.79 29.22 30.17
C ALA A 78 3.06 28.94 29.34
N ALA A 79 4.05 29.84 29.36
CA ALA A 79 5.29 29.70 28.60
C ALA A 79 6.03 28.36 28.80
N PRO A 80 6.35 27.91 30.04
CA PRO A 80 7.04 26.64 30.25
C PRO A 80 6.17 25.42 29.89
N LEU A 81 4.85 25.49 30.04
CA LEU A 81 3.95 24.41 29.61
C LEU A 81 3.86 24.31 28.10
N ILE A 82 3.83 25.44 27.40
CA ILE A 82 3.86 25.52 25.94
C ILE A 82 5.17 24.92 25.43
N LEU A 83 6.32 25.28 26.03
CA LEU A 83 7.62 24.71 25.65
C LEU A 83 7.66 23.18 25.83
N LEU A 84 7.10 22.65 26.93
CA LEU A 84 7.01 21.21 27.14
C LEU A 84 6.06 20.52 26.15
N ALA A 85 4.96 21.18 25.77
CA ALA A 85 4.02 20.68 24.77
C ALA A 85 4.66 20.68 23.37
N GLN A 86 5.40 21.74 23.04
CA GLN A 86 6.12 21.91 21.77
C GLN A 86 7.22 20.86 21.62
N ASN A 87 8.10 20.66 22.62
CA ASN A 87 9.13 19.61 22.57
C ASN A 87 8.53 18.22 22.27
N ARG A 88 7.34 17.91 22.83
CA ARG A 88 6.63 16.65 22.55
C ARG A 88 5.93 16.61 21.19
N GLN A 89 5.59 17.76 20.61
CA GLN A 89 5.11 17.84 19.23
C GLN A 89 6.28 17.62 18.28
N ASP A 90 7.39 18.33 18.48
CA ASP A 90 8.60 18.20 17.67
C ASP A 90 9.16 16.76 17.66
N ASP A 91 9.17 16.08 18.82
CA ASP A 91 9.56 14.67 18.92
C ASP A 91 8.65 13.75 18.08
N ARG A 92 7.33 14.01 18.08
CA ARG A 92 6.36 13.23 17.28
C ARG A 92 6.52 13.52 15.80
N ASP A 93 6.65 14.79 15.45
CA ASP A 93 6.80 15.24 14.07
C ASP A 93 8.07 14.66 13.48
N ARG A 94 9.19 14.65 14.22
CA ARG A 94 10.43 14.00 13.81
C ARG A 94 10.25 12.52 13.50
N VAL A 95 9.58 11.76 14.38
CA VAL A 95 9.32 10.33 14.14
C VAL A 95 8.44 10.13 12.91
N GLN A 96 7.44 10.99 12.71
CA GLN A 96 6.58 10.93 11.53
C GLN A 96 7.36 11.24 10.25
N PHE A 97 8.21 12.26 10.24
CA PHE A 97 9.09 12.58 9.11
C PHE A 97 10.04 11.42 8.77
N GLU A 98 10.64 10.77 9.77
CA GLU A 98 11.51 9.61 9.54
C GLU A 98 10.76 8.42 8.92
N GLN A 99 9.52 8.17 9.37
CA GLN A 99 8.67 7.13 8.80
C GLN A 99 8.22 7.44 7.37
N ASP A 100 7.83 8.68 7.11
CA ASP A 100 7.41 9.11 5.77
C ASP A 100 8.59 9.06 4.79
N ARG A 101 9.81 9.39 5.23
CA ARG A 101 11.03 9.20 4.43
C ARG A 101 11.27 7.72 4.10
N GLN A 102 11.18 6.83 5.07
CA GLN A 102 11.32 5.38 4.83
C GLN A 102 10.24 4.84 3.89
N ARG A 103 8.99 5.33 4.02
CA ARG A 103 7.90 4.96 3.11
C ARG A 103 8.17 5.45 1.69
N ALA A 104 8.65 6.68 1.52
CA ALA A 104 9.01 7.23 0.22
C ALA A 104 10.13 6.41 -0.45
N GLU A 105 11.17 6.04 0.30
CA GLU A 105 12.26 5.17 -0.19
C GLU A 105 11.73 3.80 -0.64
N ARG A 106 10.82 3.18 0.13
CA ARG A 106 10.17 1.91 -0.26
C ARG A 106 9.30 2.06 -1.49
N ASN A 107 8.49 3.11 -1.56
CA ASN A 107 7.61 3.37 -2.71
C ASN A 107 8.43 3.60 -4.00
N LEU A 108 9.58 4.28 -3.91
CA LEU A 108 10.50 4.41 -5.03
C LEU A 108 11.03 3.04 -5.47
N ALA A 109 11.50 2.21 -4.53
CA ALA A 109 11.99 0.87 -4.84
C ALA A 109 10.90 -0.03 -5.47
N ASP A 110 9.67 0.01 -4.94
CA ASP A 110 8.54 -0.73 -5.50
C ASP A 110 8.19 -0.24 -6.92
N THR A 111 8.26 1.08 -7.15
CA THR A 111 8.04 1.66 -8.48
C THR A 111 9.13 1.25 -9.47
N GLU A 112 10.40 1.25 -9.05
CA GLU A 112 11.51 0.76 -9.87
C GLU A 112 11.38 -0.74 -10.18
N TYR A 113 10.94 -1.53 -9.21
CA TYR A 113 10.67 -2.95 -9.39
C TYR A 113 9.56 -3.16 -10.42
N LEU A 114 8.41 -2.52 -10.24
CA LEU A 114 7.30 -2.58 -11.18
C LEU A 114 7.70 -2.10 -12.59
N ALA A 115 8.52 -1.05 -12.70
CA ALA A 115 9.02 -0.58 -13.99
C ALA A 115 9.88 -1.64 -14.69
N ARG A 116 10.75 -2.35 -13.96
CA ARG A 116 11.56 -3.45 -14.52
C ARG A 116 10.70 -4.63 -14.95
N GLU A 117 9.73 -5.02 -14.12
CA GLU A 117 8.78 -6.10 -14.44
C GLU A 117 7.95 -5.76 -15.69
N VAL A 118 7.47 -4.52 -15.82
CA VAL A 118 6.74 -4.07 -17.02
C VAL A 118 7.61 -4.11 -18.27
N VAL A 119 8.90 -3.72 -18.17
CA VAL A 119 9.83 -3.83 -19.31
C VAL A 119 10.07 -5.29 -19.69
N ALA A 120 10.26 -6.18 -18.72
CA ALA A 120 10.42 -7.61 -18.95
C ALA A 120 9.17 -8.22 -19.61
N LEU A 121 7.98 -7.89 -19.10
CA LEU A 121 6.70 -8.30 -19.69
C LEU A 121 6.53 -7.79 -21.12
N ARG A 122 6.88 -6.52 -21.38
CA ARG A 122 6.81 -5.93 -22.72
C ARG A 122 7.73 -6.64 -23.72
N LEU A 123 8.94 -7.01 -23.31
CA LEU A 123 9.88 -7.77 -24.14
C LEU A 123 9.29 -9.15 -24.47
N ALA A 124 8.81 -9.89 -23.46
CA ALA A 124 8.17 -11.19 -23.67
C ALA A 124 6.94 -11.11 -24.59
N MET A 125 6.10 -10.07 -24.46
CA MET A 125 4.98 -9.83 -25.36
C MET A 125 5.43 -9.49 -26.78
N ARG A 126 6.53 -8.74 -26.95
CA ARG A 126 7.06 -8.38 -28.28
C ARG A 126 7.52 -9.61 -29.06
N ASP A 127 8.13 -10.57 -28.39
CA ASP A 127 8.63 -11.79 -29.02
C ASP A 127 7.46 -12.68 -29.50
N MET A 128 6.40 -12.82 -28.69
CA MET A 128 5.18 -13.55 -29.08
C MET A 128 4.38 -12.85 -30.19
N ALA A 129 4.31 -11.51 -30.19
CA ALA A 129 3.54 -10.74 -31.16
C ALA A 129 4.30 -10.48 -32.48
N SER A 130 5.48 -11.07 -32.67
CA SER A 130 6.24 -10.83 -33.89
C SER A 130 5.45 -11.28 -35.11
N LYS A 131 5.42 -10.44 -36.15
CA LYS A 131 4.68 -10.69 -37.40
C LYS A 131 5.05 -12.03 -38.02
N ASP A 132 6.30 -12.46 -37.87
CA ASP A 132 6.80 -13.70 -38.44
C ASP A 132 6.28 -14.92 -37.67
N PHE A 133 6.15 -14.85 -36.34
CA PHE A 133 5.50 -15.90 -35.54
C PHE A 133 4.01 -16.01 -35.87
N ILE A 134 3.30 -14.87 -35.88
CA ILE A 134 1.86 -14.83 -36.21
C ILE A 134 1.64 -15.35 -37.64
N ARG A 135 2.49 -14.98 -38.60
CA ARG A 135 2.41 -15.45 -39.98
C ARG A 135 2.75 -16.93 -40.10
N ALA A 136 3.74 -17.42 -39.37
CA ALA A 136 4.08 -18.84 -39.34
C ALA A 136 2.90 -19.65 -38.81
N GLU A 137 2.25 -19.19 -37.75
CA GLU A 137 1.13 -19.91 -37.15
C GLU A 137 -0.16 -19.82 -37.97
N LEU A 138 -0.45 -18.66 -38.56
CA LEU A 138 -1.52 -18.55 -39.55
C LEU A 138 -1.31 -19.49 -40.75
N ARG A 139 -0.06 -19.64 -41.22
CA ARG A 139 0.25 -20.52 -42.34
C ARG A 139 0.16 -21.99 -41.94
N SER A 140 0.66 -22.36 -40.77
CA SER A 140 0.51 -23.68 -40.16
C SER A 140 -0.96 -24.09 -40.06
N LEU A 141 -1.80 -23.23 -39.49
CA LEU A 141 -3.24 -23.46 -39.36
C LEU A 141 -3.97 -23.51 -40.72
N LEU A 142 -3.55 -22.68 -41.69
CA LEU A 142 -4.09 -22.73 -43.06
C LEU A 142 -3.75 -24.06 -43.75
N GLU A 143 -2.51 -24.53 -43.61
CA GLU A 143 -2.07 -25.79 -44.21
C GLU A 143 -2.74 -27.01 -43.56
N GLU A 144 -3.02 -26.95 -42.25
CA GLU A 144 -3.82 -27.96 -41.57
C GLU A 144 -5.28 -28.00 -42.07
N LEU A 145 -5.87 -26.84 -42.37
CA LEU A 145 -7.20 -26.74 -42.98
C LEU A 145 -7.22 -27.23 -44.44
N ASP A 146 -6.24 -26.83 -45.25
CA ASP A 146 -6.10 -27.25 -46.65
C ASP A 146 -5.91 -28.78 -46.75
N ARG A 147 -5.09 -29.36 -45.86
CA ARG A 147 -4.92 -30.81 -45.74
C ARG A 147 -6.19 -31.53 -45.27
N ARG A 148 -7.12 -30.82 -44.62
CA ARG A 148 -8.43 -31.36 -44.20
C ARG A 148 -9.49 -31.29 -45.31
N ASP A 149 -9.44 -30.26 -46.17
CA ASP A 149 -10.36 -30.11 -47.30
C ASP A 149 -9.86 -30.83 -48.58
N GLY A 150 -8.56 -31.12 -48.65
CA GLY A 150 -7.88 -31.61 -49.86
C GLY A 150 -7.80 -33.12 -50.06
N ASP A 151 -8.47 -33.97 -49.28
CA ASP A 151 -8.35 -35.43 -49.45
C ASP A 151 -9.69 -36.15 -49.64
N PRO A 152 -10.07 -36.38 -50.92
CA PRO A 152 -10.83 -37.55 -51.33
C PRO A 152 -10.02 -38.52 -52.22
N GLU A 153 -8.70 -38.38 -52.38
CA GLU A 153 -7.94 -39.12 -53.41
C GLU A 153 -7.04 -40.27 -52.89
N ASP A 154 -7.06 -40.59 -51.59
CA ASP A 154 -6.30 -41.74 -51.05
C ASP A 154 -7.07 -43.09 -51.01
N LEU A 155 -8.16 -43.24 -51.78
CA LEU A 155 -8.91 -44.52 -51.86
C LEU A 155 -8.59 -45.40 -53.10
N ASP A 156 -7.88 -44.89 -54.12
CA ASP A 156 -7.61 -45.67 -55.35
C ASP A 156 -6.24 -46.39 -55.35
N ASP A 157 -5.28 -46.00 -54.52
CA ASP A 157 -3.92 -46.58 -54.52
C ASP A 157 -3.78 -47.90 -53.73
N LEU A 158 -4.87 -48.37 -53.10
CA LEU A 158 -4.91 -49.65 -52.37
C LEU A 158 -5.34 -50.85 -53.24
N ASP A 159 -6.00 -50.65 -54.39
CA ASP A 159 -6.47 -51.77 -55.24
C ASP A 159 -5.34 -52.37 -56.11
N ASP A 160 -4.39 -51.54 -56.57
CA ASP A 160 -3.32 -52.01 -57.47
C ASP A 160 -2.24 -52.82 -56.76
N ARG A 161 -1.92 -52.50 -55.49
CA ARG A 161 -0.91 -53.25 -54.73
C ARG A 161 -1.35 -54.65 -54.33
N ASP A 162 -2.66 -54.87 -54.14
CA ASP A 162 -3.19 -56.19 -53.80
C ASP A 162 -3.35 -57.09 -55.04
N ARG A 163 -3.62 -56.53 -56.23
CA ARG A 163 -3.57 -57.30 -57.49
C ARG A 163 -2.18 -57.83 -57.82
N ASP A 164 -1.13 -57.03 -57.62
CA ASP A 164 0.24 -57.45 -57.92
C ASP A 164 0.79 -58.49 -56.91
N ARG A 165 0.33 -58.44 -55.65
CA ARG A 165 0.63 -59.48 -54.66
C ARG A 165 -0.08 -60.79 -54.95
N ALA A 166 -1.32 -60.75 -55.43
CA ALA A 166 -2.04 -61.97 -55.82
C ALA A 166 -1.40 -62.64 -57.06
N ARG A 167 -0.87 -61.84 -57.99
CA ARG A 167 -0.25 -62.35 -59.24
C ARG A 167 1.13 -62.98 -59.01
N SER A 168 1.91 -62.46 -58.06
CA SER A 168 3.24 -62.99 -57.72
C SER A 168 3.18 -64.30 -56.90
N GLN A 169 2.15 -64.49 -56.08
CA GLN A 169 2.03 -65.70 -55.25
C GLN A 169 1.50 -66.93 -56.01
N GLY A 170 0.92 -66.76 -57.20
CA GLY A 170 0.46 -67.85 -58.07
C GLY A 170 1.55 -68.52 -58.91
N HIS A 171 2.70 -67.86 -59.12
CA HIS A 171 3.75 -68.35 -60.04
C HIS A 171 4.74 -69.32 -59.37
N ASP A 172 4.80 -69.37 -58.03
CA ASP A 172 5.82 -70.12 -57.29
C ASP A 172 5.35 -71.50 -56.76
N ARG A 173 4.12 -71.92 -57.08
CA ARG A 173 3.58 -73.25 -56.68
C ARG A 173 3.61 -74.31 -57.78
N GLY A 174 4.18 -74.00 -58.96
CA GLY A 174 4.11 -74.86 -60.14
C GLY A 174 5.26 -75.86 -60.33
N HIS A 175 6.37 -75.79 -59.59
CA HIS A 175 7.61 -76.44 -60.01
C HIS A 175 8.26 -77.44 -59.04
N ASP A 176 7.53 -77.93 -58.02
CA ASP A 176 8.09 -78.89 -57.05
C ASP A 176 7.18 -80.10 -56.77
N ARG A 177 6.68 -80.75 -57.84
CA ARG A 177 6.01 -82.06 -57.76
C ARG A 177 6.37 -82.97 -58.94
N SER A 178 7.65 -83.36 -59.03
CA SER A 178 8.05 -84.47 -59.89
C SER A 178 9.40 -85.05 -59.46
N ALA A 179 9.48 -85.55 -58.23
CA ALA A 179 10.55 -86.45 -57.78
C ALA A 179 10.13 -87.19 -56.50
N THR A 180 9.20 -88.15 -56.61
CA THR A 180 9.07 -89.25 -55.63
C THR A 180 8.07 -90.29 -56.14
N ARG A 181 8.52 -91.56 -56.17
CA ARG A 181 7.83 -92.83 -56.48
C ARG A 181 7.51 -93.07 -57.97
N GLY A 182 7.86 -94.21 -58.57
CA GLY A 182 7.95 -95.56 -58.01
C GLY A 182 6.63 -96.26 -58.25
#